data_AF-A0A3A4ZB17-F1
#
_entry.id   AF-A0A3A4ZB17-F1
#
_cell.length_a   1.000
_cell.length_b   1.000
_cell.length_c   1.000
_cell.angle_alpha   90.00
_cell.angle_beta   90.00
_cell.angle_gamma   90.00
#
_symmetry.space_group_name_H-M   'P 1'
#
loop_
_entity.id
_entity.type
_entity.pdbx_description
1 polymer ?
#
loop_
_entity_poly.entity_id
_entity_poly.type
_entity_poly.pdbx_seq_one_letter_code
_entity_poly.pdbx_strand_id
1 'polypeptide(L)'
;MDEKITAQELRELPFLIYADSSGRIFEHPHLRMMGLSGTTLAVPASGELMPMPEYSKLFFLPDCPPLGINPETGDVIVLTEAEGENGSAGPCFAVAAFPEPGFVRTFLPAADYTSKEYILPTWAYTAVGFMEDHYVIAAFRVEANPKWDPRNYDDDLLVPAIGKFRNMGHRGPLTDHLASCATVNHCFAAKNLFLGRWEAPLPVSRRCNATCLGCLSLQPANSCQASHHRIDFRPSRDEIVSIAVGHLERAPEAMVSFGQGCEGEPLTEYRLIAESIRGIRKKTRLGTINLNTNGSWPDRLKAVIESGLDSVRISLNSARADLY
;
A
#
# COMPACT_ATOMS: atom_id res chain seq x y z
N MET A 1 11.82 -29.90 -10.92
CA MET A 1 12.57 -30.40 -12.09
C MET A 1 13.22 -29.16 -12.64
N ASP A 2 14.43 -28.87 -12.16
CA ASP A 2 15.11 -27.60 -12.40
C ASP A 2 15.62 -27.61 -13.84
N GLU A 3 14.83 -27.05 -14.74
CA GLU A 3 15.27 -26.70 -16.07
C GLU A 3 16.41 -25.68 -15.89
N LYS A 4 17.62 -26.05 -16.28
CA LYS A 4 18.76 -25.14 -16.21
C LYS A 4 18.49 -23.99 -17.18
N ILE A 5 18.28 -22.80 -16.63
CA ILE A 5 18.17 -21.57 -17.42
C ILE A 5 19.40 -21.45 -18.30
N THR A 6 19.18 -21.26 -19.59
CA THR A 6 20.21 -21.14 -20.61
C THR A 6 20.82 -19.74 -20.61
N ALA A 7 22.07 -19.62 -21.10
CA ALA A 7 22.71 -18.31 -21.26
C ALA A 7 21.90 -17.37 -22.18
N GLN A 8 21.18 -17.93 -23.17
CA GLN A 8 20.30 -17.15 -24.04
C GLN A 8 19.13 -16.54 -23.26
N GLU A 9 18.44 -17.33 -22.43
CA GLU A 9 17.34 -16.83 -21.60
C GLU A 9 17.82 -15.78 -20.59
N LEU A 10 19.04 -15.92 -20.05
CA LEU A 10 19.61 -14.90 -19.18
C LEU A 10 19.86 -13.58 -19.92
N ARG A 11 20.33 -13.61 -21.17
CA ARG A 11 20.58 -12.40 -21.96
C ARG A 11 19.30 -11.61 -22.26
N GLU A 12 18.17 -12.31 -22.33
CA GLU A 12 16.84 -11.74 -22.60
C GLU A 12 16.18 -11.12 -21.36
N LEU A 13 16.77 -11.29 -20.16
CA LEU A 13 16.29 -10.62 -18.96
C LEU A 13 16.51 -9.11 -19.04
N PRO A 14 15.71 -8.31 -18.31
CA PRO A 14 16.01 -6.91 -18.10
C PRO A 14 17.36 -6.71 -17.41
N PHE A 15 18.00 -5.60 -17.72
CA PHE A 15 19.25 -5.21 -17.09
C PHE A 15 19.04 -4.91 -15.60
N LEU A 16 20.05 -5.25 -14.80
CA LEU A 16 20.14 -4.77 -13.43
C LEU A 16 20.18 -3.24 -13.45
N ILE A 17 19.37 -2.61 -12.59
CA ILE A 17 19.52 -1.19 -12.29
C ILE A 17 20.03 -1.00 -10.86
N TYR A 18 20.81 0.05 -10.66
CA TYR A 18 21.37 0.42 -9.36
C TYR A 18 21.26 1.93 -9.15
N ALA A 19 21.35 2.36 -7.89
CA ALA A 19 21.40 3.77 -7.55
C ALA A 19 22.77 4.16 -6.98
N ASP A 20 23.21 5.39 -7.24
CA ASP A 20 24.34 5.99 -6.51
C ASP A 20 23.91 6.54 -5.15
N SER A 21 24.86 7.14 -4.41
CA SER A 21 24.61 7.77 -3.10
C SER A 21 23.71 9.01 -3.15
N SER A 22 23.48 9.57 -4.34
CA SER A 22 22.52 10.67 -4.56
C SER A 22 21.14 10.15 -4.97
N GLY A 23 20.95 8.83 -5.10
CA GLY A 23 19.71 8.21 -5.54
C GLY A 23 19.47 8.28 -7.05
N ARG A 24 20.49 8.63 -7.85
CA ARG A 24 20.39 8.59 -9.31
C ARG A 24 20.47 7.14 -9.76
N ILE A 25 19.60 6.75 -10.68
CA ILE A 25 19.45 5.37 -11.13
C ILE A 25 20.17 5.18 -12.45
N PHE A 26 20.93 4.09 -12.54
CA PHE A 26 21.72 3.72 -13.71
C PHE A 26 21.40 2.29 -14.14
N GLU A 27 21.43 2.06 -15.45
CA GLU A 27 21.42 0.73 -16.04
C GLU A 27 22.83 0.14 -16.00
N HIS A 28 22.96 -1.09 -15.52
CA HIS A 28 24.22 -1.80 -15.58
C HIS A 28 24.44 -2.38 -16.99
N PRO A 29 25.63 -2.24 -17.62
CA PRO A 29 25.84 -2.60 -19.03
C PRO A 29 25.75 -4.11 -19.36
N HIS A 30 25.92 -4.97 -18.37
CA HIS A 30 26.01 -6.43 -18.57
C HIS A 30 25.12 -7.28 -17.64
N LEU A 31 25.19 -7.05 -16.33
CA LEU A 31 24.40 -7.79 -15.34
C LEU A 31 22.89 -7.66 -15.56
N ARG A 32 22.19 -8.73 -15.25
CA ARG A 32 20.76 -8.89 -15.44
C ARG A 32 20.02 -8.90 -14.10
N MET A 33 18.77 -8.44 -14.13
CA MET A 33 17.94 -8.34 -12.93
C MET A 33 17.70 -9.72 -12.32
N MET A 34 17.60 -9.74 -11.00
CA MET A 34 17.18 -10.90 -10.22
C MET A 34 16.08 -10.48 -9.25
N GLY A 35 15.45 -11.46 -8.61
CA GLY A 35 14.52 -11.24 -7.51
C GLY A 35 14.73 -12.25 -6.38
N LEU A 36 14.17 -11.95 -5.22
CA LEU A 36 14.09 -12.91 -4.12
C LEU A 36 12.68 -13.51 -4.08
N SER A 37 12.60 -14.84 -4.16
CA SER A 37 11.40 -15.61 -3.85
C SER A 37 11.50 -16.10 -2.41
N GLY A 38 10.79 -15.42 -1.50
CA GLY A 38 11.03 -15.57 -0.06
C GLY A 38 12.44 -15.12 0.31
N THR A 39 13.28 -16.05 0.75
CA THR A 39 14.69 -15.81 1.10
C THR A 39 15.68 -16.34 0.05
N THR A 40 15.17 -16.92 -1.05
CA THR A 40 16.01 -17.53 -2.08
C THR A 40 16.12 -16.62 -3.28
N LEU A 41 17.35 -16.39 -3.73
CA LEU A 41 17.63 -15.67 -4.96
C LEU A 41 17.20 -16.50 -6.17
N ALA A 42 16.51 -15.83 -7.09
CA ALA A 42 15.91 -16.46 -8.25
C ALA A 42 15.94 -15.52 -9.45
N VAL A 43 15.93 -16.12 -10.63
CA VAL A 43 15.75 -15.43 -11.89
C VAL A 43 14.26 -15.41 -12.21
N PRO A 44 13.61 -14.25 -12.33
CA PRO A 44 12.21 -14.18 -12.73
C PRO A 44 12.03 -14.72 -14.15
N ALA A 45 11.01 -15.54 -14.38
CA ALA A 45 10.65 -15.93 -15.73
C ALA A 45 10.04 -14.75 -16.50
N SER A 46 10.12 -14.77 -17.83
CA SER A 46 9.54 -13.70 -18.68
C SER A 46 8.05 -13.45 -18.39
N GLY A 47 7.27 -14.50 -18.11
CA GLY A 47 5.85 -14.38 -17.75
C GLY A 47 5.56 -13.84 -16.35
N GLU A 48 6.58 -13.64 -15.52
CA GLU A 48 6.49 -13.05 -14.17
C GLU A 48 6.90 -11.58 -14.15
N LEU A 49 7.30 -11.06 -15.31
CA LEU A 49 7.76 -9.69 -15.51
C LEU A 49 6.72 -8.90 -16.32
N MET A 50 6.58 -7.62 -16.01
CA MET A 50 5.72 -6.72 -16.75
C MET A 50 6.29 -5.30 -16.76
N PRO A 51 5.94 -4.46 -17.76
CA PRO A 51 6.27 -3.04 -17.72
C PRO A 51 5.76 -2.39 -16.44
N MET A 52 6.58 -1.56 -15.81
CA MET A 52 6.21 -0.85 -14.59
C MET A 52 5.06 0.12 -14.88
N PRO A 53 3.94 0.06 -14.13
CA PRO A 53 2.86 1.01 -14.29
C PRO A 53 3.31 2.45 -14.02
N GLU A 54 2.75 3.41 -14.77
CA GLU A 54 3.18 4.81 -14.81
C GLU A 54 3.21 5.51 -13.44
N TYR A 55 2.24 5.24 -12.55
CA TYR A 55 2.17 5.88 -11.23
C TYR A 55 2.82 5.06 -10.12
N SER A 56 3.62 4.05 -10.49
CA SER A 56 4.50 3.34 -9.57
C SER A 56 5.68 4.22 -9.16
N LYS A 57 6.35 3.87 -8.07
CA LYS A 57 7.52 4.61 -7.55
C LYS A 57 8.76 3.75 -7.51
N LEU A 58 9.91 4.36 -7.76
CA LEU A 58 11.21 3.73 -7.51
C LEU A 58 11.76 4.22 -6.17
N PHE A 59 12.44 3.31 -5.48
CA PHE A 59 13.19 3.55 -4.26
C PHE A 59 14.56 2.92 -4.41
N PHE A 60 15.61 3.52 -3.84
CA PHE A 60 16.84 2.80 -3.59
C PHE A 60 16.88 2.32 -2.14
N LEU A 61 17.65 1.27 -1.88
CA LEU A 61 17.81 0.64 -0.59
C LEU A 61 19.19 1.01 0.00
N PRO A 62 19.26 1.99 0.92
CA PRO A 62 20.54 2.40 1.52
C PRO A 62 21.31 1.22 2.10
N ASP A 63 22.63 1.22 1.94
CA ASP A 63 23.54 0.21 2.49
C ASP A 63 23.26 -1.24 2.04
N CYS A 64 22.47 -1.41 0.96
CA CYS A 64 22.14 -2.71 0.38
C CYS A 64 22.66 -2.77 -1.07
N PRO A 65 23.84 -3.37 -1.30
CA PRO A 65 24.36 -3.60 -2.66
C PRO A 65 23.38 -4.40 -3.53
N PRO A 66 23.18 -4.06 -4.81
CA PRO A 66 22.37 -4.87 -5.71
C PRO A 66 23.00 -6.23 -6.03
N LEU A 67 22.14 -7.23 -6.22
CA LEU A 67 22.50 -8.55 -6.72
C LEU A 67 22.02 -8.70 -8.17
N GLY A 68 22.93 -9.03 -9.08
CA GLY A 68 22.62 -9.32 -10.48
C GLY A 68 23.21 -10.65 -10.93
N ILE A 69 22.73 -11.18 -12.05
CA ILE A 69 23.30 -12.38 -12.68
C ILE A 69 24.12 -12.01 -13.90
N ASN A 70 25.30 -12.62 -14.03
CA ASN A 70 26.09 -12.56 -15.24
C ASN A 70 25.50 -13.52 -16.28
N PRO A 71 24.99 -13.03 -17.43
CA PRO A 71 24.32 -13.90 -18.41
C PRO A 71 25.26 -14.86 -19.15
N GLU A 72 26.57 -14.62 -19.12
CA GLU A 72 27.56 -15.48 -19.79
C GLU A 72 27.99 -16.67 -18.92
N THR A 73 28.15 -16.44 -17.62
CA THR A 73 28.67 -17.46 -16.69
C THR A 73 27.56 -18.08 -15.83
N GLY A 74 26.44 -17.39 -15.66
CA GLY A 74 25.39 -17.74 -14.70
C GLY A 74 25.74 -17.37 -13.26
N ASP A 75 26.87 -16.69 -13.02
CA ASP A 75 27.30 -16.32 -11.67
C ASP A 75 26.49 -15.14 -11.13
N VAL A 76 26.15 -15.22 -9.84
CA VAL A 76 25.55 -14.12 -9.10
C VAL A 76 26.66 -13.16 -8.66
N ILE A 77 26.49 -11.89 -8.98
CA ILE A 77 27.42 -10.81 -8.67
C ILE A 77 26.78 -9.84 -7.68
N VAL A 78 27.49 -9.59 -6.58
CA VAL A 78 27.20 -8.49 -5.64
C VAL A 78 27.91 -7.25 -6.18
N LEU A 79 27.16 -6.23 -6.58
CA LEU A 79 27.74 -4.98 -7.08
C LEU A 79 27.94 -4.03 -5.91
N THR A 80 29.15 -3.94 -5.36
CA THR A 80 29.44 -3.04 -4.22
C THR A 80 29.81 -1.63 -4.66
N GLU A 81 30.44 -1.51 -5.82
CA GLU A 81 30.89 -0.24 -6.40
C GLU A 81 30.53 -0.18 -7.89
N ALA A 82 30.19 1.01 -8.36
CA ALA A 82 29.94 1.27 -9.78
C ALA A 82 30.44 2.67 -10.16
N GLU A 83 30.74 2.86 -11.44
CA GLU A 83 31.08 4.18 -11.97
C GLU A 83 29.86 5.09 -11.92
N GLY A 84 29.99 6.25 -11.28
CA GLY A 84 29.00 7.34 -11.37
C GLY A 84 29.26 8.24 -12.59
N GLU A 85 28.38 9.22 -12.82
CA GLU A 85 28.49 10.18 -13.95
C GLU A 85 29.86 10.85 -14.08
N ASN A 86 30.58 11.00 -12.96
CA ASN A 86 31.85 11.70 -12.88
C ASN A 86 33.05 10.80 -13.26
N GLY A 87 32.80 9.53 -13.61
CA GLY A 87 33.83 8.51 -13.85
C GLY A 87 34.53 8.00 -12.58
N SER A 88 34.11 8.45 -11.40
CA SER A 88 34.59 7.93 -10.11
C SER A 88 33.76 6.71 -9.71
N ALA A 89 34.45 5.61 -9.39
CA ALA A 89 33.83 4.48 -8.71
C ALA A 89 33.38 4.92 -7.31
N GLY A 90 32.17 4.53 -6.93
CA GLY A 90 31.60 4.79 -5.62
C GLY A 90 30.59 3.71 -5.22
N PRO A 91 30.09 3.74 -3.98
CA PRO A 91 29.12 2.77 -3.51
C PRO A 91 27.83 2.85 -4.34
N CYS A 92 27.21 1.70 -4.57
CA CYS A 92 25.94 1.62 -5.26
C CYS A 92 24.93 0.77 -4.47
N PHE A 93 23.66 1.03 -4.73
CA PHE A 93 22.55 0.55 -3.92
C PHE A 93 21.48 -0.10 -4.79
N ALA A 94 20.85 -1.13 -4.25
CA ALA A 94 19.78 -1.84 -4.94
C ALA A 94 18.57 -0.94 -5.13
N VAL A 95 17.90 -1.07 -6.27
CA VAL A 95 16.66 -0.36 -6.57
C VAL A 95 15.47 -1.31 -6.41
N ALA A 96 14.38 -0.77 -5.88
CA ALA A 96 13.11 -1.44 -5.72
C ALA A 96 11.99 -0.61 -6.36
N ALA A 97 11.01 -1.27 -6.96
CA ALA A 97 9.78 -0.61 -7.37
C ALA A 97 8.68 -0.79 -6.31
N PHE A 98 7.75 0.16 -6.26
CA PHE A 98 6.51 0.09 -5.50
C PHE A 98 5.35 0.30 -6.49
N PRO A 99 4.66 -0.78 -6.88
CA PRO A 99 3.59 -0.72 -7.87
C PRO A 99 2.42 0.15 -7.38
N GLU A 100 1.75 0.81 -8.32
CA GLU A 100 0.44 1.43 -8.06
C GLU A 100 -0.62 0.37 -7.63
N PRO A 101 -1.79 0.78 -7.10
CA PRO A 101 -2.84 -0.16 -6.71
C PRO A 101 -3.32 -1.06 -7.86
N GLY A 102 -3.65 -2.31 -7.55
CA GLY A 102 -4.17 -3.29 -8.52
C GLY A 102 -3.15 -4.33 -9.00
N PHE A 103 -1.92 -4.29 -8.47
CA PHE A 103 -0.84 -5.22 -8.82
C PHE A 103 -0.37 -6.04 -7.62
N VAL A 104 0.03 -7.29 -7.88
CA VAL A 104 0.64 -8.21 -6.92
C VAL A 104 2.09 -8.41 -7.30
N ARG A 105 3.01 -8.10 -6.39
CA ARG A 105 4.43 -8.43 -6.55
C ARG A 105 4.65 -9.94 -6.46
N THR A 106 5.54 -10.47 -7.28
CA THR A 106 5.93 -11.89 -7.28
C THR A 106 7.30 -12.12 -6.66
N PHE A 107 8.19 -11.12 -6.74
CA PHE A 107 9.52 -11.16 -6.14
C PHE A 107 9.81 -9.91 -5.30
N LEU A 108 10.63 -10.09 -4.26
CA LEU A 108 11.25 -9.00 -3.52
C LEU A 108 12.52 -8.51 -4.26
N PRO A 109 12.99 -7.27 -4.00
CA PRO A 109 14.21 -6.75 -4.61
C PRO A 109 15.42 -7.64 -4.32
N ALA A 110 16.25 -7.87 -5.34
CA ALA A 110 17.49 -8.61 -5.18
C ALA A 110 18.60 -7.68 -4.66
N ALA A 111 18.86 -7.75 -3.37
CA ALA A 111 19.89 -6.99 -2.70
C ALA A 111 20.61 -7.84 -1.65
N ASP A 112 21.87 -7.51 -1.39
CA ASP A 112 22.56 -8.01 -0.21
C ASP A 112 22.09 -7.22 1.02
N TYR A 113 21.38 -7.91 1.92
CA TYR A 113 20.85 -7.35 3.16
C TYR A 113 21.73 -7.60 4.37
N THR A 114 22.92 -8.20 4.21
CA THR A 114 23.77 -8.65 5.31
C THR A 114 24.23 -7.51 6.23
N SER A 115 24.52 -6.34 5.65
CA SER A 115 24.95 -5.13 6.37
C SER A 115 23.81 -4.21 6.78
N LYS A 116 22.55 -4.54 6.50
CA LYS A 116 21.42 -3.64 6.73
C LYS A 116 21.04 -3.59 8.22
N GLU A 117 21.26 -2.43 8.84
CA GLU A 117 20.98 -2.20 10.27
C GLU A 117 19.60 -1.58 10.56
N TYR A 118 18.76 -1.39 9.54
CA TYR A 118 17.43 -0.77 9.68
C TYR A 118 16.29 -1.69 9.20
N ILE A 119 15.06 -1.39 9.60
CA ILE A 119 13.85 -2.11 9.16
C ILE A 119 13.07 -1.23 8.18
N LEU A 120 12.85 -1.74 6.97
CA LEU A 120 12.05 -1.05 5.97
C LEU A 120 10.57 -1.03 6.37
N PRO A 121 9.82 0.04 6.05
CA PRO A 121 8.37 0.01 6.12
C PRO A 121 7.78 -1.21 5.41
N THR A 122 6.61 -1.68 5.82
CA THR A 122 5.98 -2.87 5.21
C THR A 122 5.29 -2.54 3.88
N TRP A 123 5.99 -1.84 2.98
CA TRP A 123 5.50 -1.51 1.64
C TRP A 123 5.72 -2.65 0.65
N ALA A 124 5.02 -2.58 -0.48
CA ALA A 124 5.01 -3.58 -1.53
C ALA A 124 6.24 -3.47 -2.47
N TYR A 125 7.44 -3.32 -1.93
CA TYR A 125 8.70 -3.33 -2.70
C TYR A 125 8.81 -4.58 -3.57
N THR A 126 9.22 -4.42 -4.83
CA THR A 126 9.42 -5.51 -5.78
C THR A 126 10.68 -5.33 -6.60
N ALA A 127 11.19 -6.45 -7.13
CA ALA A 127 12.32 -6.45 -8.06
C ALA A 127 11.98 -5.63 -9.32
N VAL A 128 12.98 -4.90 -9.80
CA VAL A 128 12.88 -4.03 -10.96
C VAL A 128 14.16 -4.10 -11.77
N GLY A 129 14.03 -4.06 -13.09
CA GLY A 129 15.11 -3.92 -14.06
C GLY A 129 14.72 -2.92 -15.14
N PHE A 130 15.57 -2.82 -16.17
CA PHE A 130 15.33 -1.93 -17.30
C PHE A 130 15.50 -2.68 -18.62
N MET A 131 14.60 -2.47 -19.57
CA MET A 131 14.61 -3.13 -20.87
C MET A 131 13.76 -2.32 -21.85
N GLU A 132 14.23 -2.16 -23.10
CA GLU A 132 13.48 -1.51 -24.17
C GLU A 132 12.90 -0.13 -23.77
N ASP A 133 13.73 0.74 -23.17
CA ASP A 133 13.35 2.08 -22.70
C ASP A 133 12.27 2.14 -21.59
N HIS A 134 12.04 1.00 -20.92
CA HIS A 134 11.05 0.90 -19.85
C HIS A 134 11.60 0.22 -18.60
N TYR A 135 11.12 0.66 -17.44
CA TYR A 135 11.27 -0.11 -16.21
C TYR A 135 10.38 -1.36 -16.29
N VAL A 136 10.92 -2.50 -15.86
CA VAL A 136 10.23 -3.79 -15.84
C VAL A 136 10.24 -4.30 -14.41
N ILE A 137 9.07 -4.71 -13.90
CA ILE A 137 8.90 -5.16 -12.51
C ILE A 137 8.43 -6.60 -12.44
N ALA A 138 8.73 -7.25 -11.33
CA ALA A 138 8.26 -8.60 -11.03
C ALA A 138 6.88 -8.58 -10.37
N ALA A 139 5.83 -8.47 -11.19
CA ALA A 139 4.46 -8.36 -10.73
C ALA A 139 3.45 -8.83 -11.79
N PHE A 140 2.20 -9.00 -11.37
CA PHE A 140 1.06 -9.15 -12.28
C PHE A 140 -0.13 -8.32 -11.81
N ARG A 141 -1.00 -7.96 -12.75
CA ARG A 141 -2.24 -7.23 -12.43
C ARG A 141 -3.28 -8.18 -11.86
N VAL A 142 -3.77 -7.88 -10.66
CA VAL A 142 -4.87 -8.64 -10.01
C VAL A 142 -6.21 -7.92 -10.13
N GLU A 143 -6.20 -6.58 -10.25
CA GLU A 143 -7.42 -5.78 -10.32
C GLU A 143 -7.26 -4.64 -11.33
N ALA A 144 -8.33 -4.42 -12.12
CA ALA A 144 -8.48 -3.25 -12.97
C ALA A 144 -9.67 -2.42 -12.48
N ASN A 145 -9.41 -1.48 -11.57
CA ASN A 145 -10.46 -0.64 -10.98
C ASN A 145 -10.14 0.85 -11.17
N PRO A 146 -10.88 1.56 -12.05
CA PRO A 146 -10.60 2.96 -12.35
C PRO A 146 -10.77 3.86 -11.12
N LYS A 147 -11.51 3.44 -10.09
CA LYS A 147 -11.70 4.22 -8.87
C LYS A 147 -10.42 4.34 -8.05
N TRP A 148 -9.47 3.42 -8.23
CA TRP A 148 -8.17 3.44 -7.56
C TRP A 148 -7.04 3.96 -8.46
N ASP A 149 -7.37 4.47 -9.64
CA ASP A 149 -6.39 5.05 -10.55
C ASP A 149 -5.81 6.36 -9.94
N PRO A 150 -4.49 6.46 -9.73
CA PRO A 150 -3.86 7.64 -9.14
C PRO A 150 -4.15 8.95 -9.87
N ARG A 151 -4.43 8.93 -11.17
CA ARG A 151 -4.79 10.12 -11.97
C ARG A 151 -6.04 10.83 -11.48
N ASN A 152 -6.91 10.11 -10.80
CA ASN A 152 -8.11 10.70 -10.24
C ASN A 152 -7.82 11.60 -9.04
N TYR A 153 -6.64 11.52 -8.42
CA TYR A 153 -6.37 12.01 -7.07
C TYR A 153 -5.45 13.22 -7.02
N ASP A 154 -5.68 14.18 -7.91
CA ASP A 154 -4.95 15.46 -7.97
C ASP A 154 -5.10 16.29 -6.68
N ASP A 155 -3.97 16.69 -6.11
CA ASP A 155 -3.91 17.48 -4.89
C ASP A 155 -4.37 18.93 -5.10
N ASP A 156 -4.25 19.47 -6.33
CA ASP A 156 -4.74 20.81 -6.68
C ASP A 156 -6.27 20.91 -6.59
N LEU A 157 -6.96 19.79 -6.86
CA LEU A 157 -8.42 19.68 -6.68
C LEU A 157 -8.79 19.38 -5.23
N LEU A 158 -7.95 18.64 -4.51
CA LEU A 158 -8.22 18.16 -3.16
C LEU A 158 -8.26 19.30 -2.13
N VAL A 159 -7.27 20.19 -2.13
CA VAL A 159 -7.15 21.22 -1.08
C VAL A 159 -8.37 22.16 -1.04
N PRO A 160 -8.86 22.70 -2.18
CA PRO A 160 -10.12 23.46 -2.21
C PRO A 160 -11.33 22.64 -1.77
N ALA A 161 -11.38 21.35 -2.12
CA ALA A 161 -12.49 20.47 -1.77
C ALA A 161 -12.59 20.22 -0.25
N ILE A 162 -11.45 20.08 0.45
CA ILE A 162 -11.39 20.02 1.92
C ILE A 162 -11.98 21.30 2.53
N GLY A 163 -11.61 22.47 2.00
CA GLY A 163 -12.15 23.75 2.44
C GLY A 163 -13.68 23.84 2.28
N LYS A 164 -14.18 23.43 1.10
CA LYS A 164 -15.63 23.37 0.82
C LYS A 164 -16.34 22.41 1.78
N PHE A 165 -15.77 21.24 2.04
CA PHE A 165 -16.34 20.25 2.96
C PHE A 165 -16.53 20.81 4.38
N ARG A 166 -15.52 21.49 4.91
CA ARG A 166 -15.58 22.17 6.21
C ARG A 166 -16.59 23.32 6.24
N ASN A 167 -16.76 24.04 5.13
CA ASN A 167 -17.72 25.15 5.02
C ASN A 167 -19.18 24.69 4.94
N MET A 168 -19.42 23.42 4.57
CA MET A 168 -20.75 22.79 4.65
C MET A 168 -21.14 22.38 6.09
N GLY A 169 -20.31 22.70 7.09
CA GLY A 169 -20.60 22.41 8.51
C GLY A 169 -20.11 21.05 8.99
N HIS A 170 -19.46 20.26 8.13
CA HIS A 170 -18.78 19.03 8.53
C HIS A 170 -17.42 19.39 9.14
N ARG A 171 -17.39 19.70 10.44
CA ARG A 171 -16.20 20.05 11.20
C ARG A 171 -16.10 19.16 12.44
N GLY A 172 -14.87 18.83 12.82
CA GLY A 172 -14.59 18.04 14.02
C GLY A 172 -13.35 17.17 13.85
N PRO A 173 -12.96 16.46 14.93
CA PRO A 173 -11.74 15.65 14.96
C PRO A 173 -11.67 14.60 13.83
N LEU A 174 -12.80 13.99 13.45
CA LEU A 174 -12.83 13.02 12.36
C LEU A 174 -12.52 13.69 11.02
N THR A 175 -13.13 14.84 10.77
CA THR A 175 -12.89 15.59 9.53
C THR A 175 -11.43 16.03 9.43
N ASP A 176 -10.85 16.52 10.53
CA ASP A 176 -9.47 16.99 10.57
C ASP A 176 -8.47 15.84 10.38
N HIS A 177 -8.74 14.68 10.98
CA HIS A 177 -7.95 13.48 10.77
C HIS A 177 -8.03 12.98 9.32
N LEU A 178 -9.22 12.98 8.72
CA LEU A 178 -9.38 12.57 7.32
C LEU A 178 -8.71 13.54 6.36
N ALA A 179 -8.72 14.85 6.65
CA ALA A 179 -7.97 15.83 5.88
C ALA A 179 -6.46 15.52 5.91
N SER A 180 -5.91 15.22 7.09
CA SER A 180 -4.52 14.79 7.24
C SER A 180 -4.23 13.46 6.50
N CYS A 181 -5.13 12.48 6.58
CA CYS A 181 -4.98 11.24 5.81
C CYS A 181 -4.97 11.49 4.30
N ALA A 182 -5.80 12.42 3.81
CA ALA A 182 -5.87 12.75 2.39
C ALA A 182 -4.62 13.47 1.89
N THR A 183 -4.03 14.37 2.68
CA THR A 183 -2.91 15.24 2.25
C THR A 183 -1.52 14.74 2.66
N VAL A 184 -1.41 13.97 3.74
CA VAL A 184 -0.13 13.48 4.27
C VAL A 184 0.08 12.01 3.92
N ASN A 185 -0.91 11.16 4.20
CA ASN A 185 -0.82 9.72 3.89
C ASN A 185 -1.26 9.42 2.44
N HIS A 186 -1.74 10.42 1.70
CA HIS A 186 -2.31 10.31 0.36
C HIS A 186 -3.40 9.21 0.24
N CYS A 187 -4.19 9.02 1.29
CA CYS A 187 -5.23 8.00 1.36
C CYS A 187 -6.36 8.27 0.34
N PHE A 188 -6.52 7.41 -0.65
CA PHE A 188 -7.53 7.53 -1.69
C PHE A 188 -8.96 7.56 -1.15
N ALA A 189 -9.28 6.75 -0.14
CA ALA A 189 -10.59 6.79 0.52
C ALA A 189 -10.83 8.14 1.21
N ALA A 190 -9.82 8.70 1.89
CA ALA A 190 -9.97 10.01 2.51
C ALA A 190 -10.14 11.12 1.46
N LYS A 191 -9.40 11.07 0.35
CA LYS A 191 -9.56 11.99 -0.79
C LYS A 191 -10.98 11.89 -1.40
N ASN A 192 -11.50 10.68 -1.53
CA ASN A 192 -12.85 10.41 -2.06
C ASN A 192 -13.97 11.09 -1.25
N LEU A 193 -13.83 11.18 0.07
CA LEU A 193 -14.78 11.93 0.91
C LEU A 193 -14.85 13.41 0.48
N PHE A 194 -13.68 14.06 0.33
CA PHE A 194 -13.63 15.48 0.00
C PHE A 194 -14.00 15.75 -1.46
N LEU A 195 -13.60 14.87 -2.36
CA LEU A 195 -13.97 14.92 -3.79
C LEU A 195 -15.43 14.47 -4.04
N GLY A 196 -16.12 13.95 -3.02
CA GLY A 196 -17.54 13.63 -3.06
C GLY A 196 -17.88 12.47 -4.01
N ARG A 197 -17.10 11.39 -3.99
CA ARG A 197 -17.30 10.21 -4.85
C ARG A 197 -16.90 8.91 -4.17
N TRP A 198 -17.51 7.79 -4.56
CA TRP A 198 -17.09 6.42 -4.18
C TRP A 198 -17.05 6.18 -2.66
N GLU A 199 -15.99 5.53 -2.16
CA GLU A 199 -15.85 5.13 -0.76
C GLU A 199 -15.30 6.26 0.12
N ALA A 200 -15.97 6.56 1.23
CA ALA A 200 -15.50 7.44 2.29
C ALA A 200 -15.20 6.66 3.60
N PRO A 201 -14.04 6.90 4.24
CA PRO A 201 -13.62 6.21 5.46
C PRO A 201 -14.27 6.80 6.72
N LEU A 202 -14.62 5.94 7.67
CA LEU A 202 -15.16 6.31 8.99
C LEU A 202 -14.36 5.62 10.12
N PRO A 203 -13.09 6.00 10.36
CA PRO A 203 -12.30 5.43 11.45
C PRO A 203 -12.89 5.77 12.82
N VAL A 204 -12.98 4.78 13.70
CA VAL A 204 -13.59 4.90 15.04
C VAL A 204 -12.75 4.35 16.17
N SER A 205 -11.86 3.40 15.88
CA SER A 205 -11.15 2.60 16.89
C SER A 205 -9.73 3.07 17.20
N ARG A 206 -9.49 3.45 18.45
CA ARG A 206 -8.13 3.76 18.96
C ARG A 206 -7.34 2.53 19.39
N ARG A 207 -8.04 1.41 19.61
CA ARG A 207 -7.47 0.17 20.16
C ARG A 207 -7.61 -0.95 19.17
N CYS A 208 -6.69 -1.91 19.24
CA CYS A 208 -6.74 -3.14 18.46
C CYS A 208 -6.78 -4.32 19.43
N ASN A 209 -7.39 -5.42 19.01
CA ASN A 209 -7.37 -6.70 19.71
C ASN A 209 -6.35 -7.69 19.09
N ALA A 210 -5.54 -7.21 18.16
CA ALA A 210 -4.49 -7.96 17.48
C ALA A 210 -3.18 -7.14 17.44
N THR A 211 -2.06 -7.85 17.38
CA THR A 211 -0.70 -7.31 17.31
C THR A 211 -0.04 -7.73 16.00
N CYS A 212 -0.67 -7.39 14.87
CA CYS A 212 -0.19 -7.77 13.55
C CYS A 212 1.23 -7.23 13.30
N LEU A 213 2.13 -8.07 12.79
CA LEU A 213 3.49 -7.65 12.41
C LEU A 213 3.48 -6.48 11.41
N GLY A 214 2.59 -6.53 10.42
CA GLY A 214 2.42 -5.51 9.38
C GLY A 214 1.39 -4.43 9.71
N CYS A 215 1.19 -4.06 10.99
CA CYS A 215 0.21 -3.02 11.33
C CYS A 215 0.61 -1.66 10.72
N LEU A 216 -0.28 -1.10 9.88
CA LEU A 216 -0.02 0.16 9.17
C LEU A 216 -0.01 1.39 10.07
N SER A 217 -0.77 1.35 11.17
CA SER A 217 -1.03 2.52 12.01
C SER A 217 -0.23 2.56 13.31
N LEU A 218 0.38 1.43 13.69
CA LEU A 218 1.05 1.27 14.98
C LEU A 218 2.16 0.22 14.85
N GLN A 219 3.39 0.66 15.04
CA GLN A 219 4.58 -0.19 15.05
C GLN A 219 5.24 -0.11 16.44
N PRO A 220 5.84 -1.20 16.96
CA PRO A 220 6.65 -1.16 18.18
C PRO A 220 7.84 -0.20 18.05
N ALA A 221 8.37 0.28 19.18
CA ALA A 221 9.46 1.27 19.19
C ALA A 221 10.73 0.80 18.45
N ASN A 222 11.02 -0.50 18.44
CA ASN A 222 12.18 -1.08 17.76
C ASN A 222 11.81 -1.70 16.40
N SER A 223 10.88 -1.08 15.67
CA SER A 223 10.37 -1.55 14.37
C SER A 223 10.49 -0.46 13.31
N CYS A 224 9.96 -0.71 12.10
CA CYS A 224 9.80 0.30 11.07
C CYS A 224 8.81 1.41 11.46
N GLN A 225 8.88 2.54 10.77
CA GLN A 225 7.88 3.59 10.91
C GLN A 225 6.52 3.11 10.40
N ALA A 226 5.46 3.36 11.19
CA ALA A 226 4.09 3.14 10.75
C ALA A 226 3.76 4.02 9.53
N SER A 227 3.11 3.46 8.53
CA SER A 227 2.75 4.20 7.29
C SER A 227 1.60 5.18 7.50
N HIS A 228 0.81 5.00 8.55
CA HIS A 228 -0.30 5.86 8.92
C HIS A 228 -0.23 6.18 10.42
N HIS A 229 -0.88 7.26 10.84
CA HIS A 229 -1.07 7.57 12.25
C HIS A 229 -2.39 6.98 12.74
N ARG A 230 -2.34 6.14 13.79
CA ARG A 230 -3.56 5.67 14.46
C ARG A 230 -4.30 6.84 15.08
N ILE A 231 -5.62 6.90 14.92
CA ILE A 231 -6.45 7.86 15.64
C ILE A 231 -6.24 7.73 17.16
N ASP A 232 -6.13 8.87 17.84
CA ASP A 232 -6.01 8.99 19.29
C ASP A 232 -7.30 9.48 19.96
N PHE A 233 -8.27 9.91 19.15
CA PHE A 233 -9.62 10.32 19.55
C PHE A 233 -10.66 9.27 19.17
N ARG A 234 -11.84 9.40 19.79
CA ARG A 234 -13.02 8.60 19.44
C ARG A 234 -14.07 9.57 18.90
N PRO A 235 -14.47 9.46 17.62
CA PRO A 235 -15.45 10.39 17.04
C PRO A 235 -16.80 10.28 17.73
N SER A 236 -17.58 11.36 17.66
CA SER A 236 -18.96 11.34 18.15
C SER A 236 -19.88 10.65 17.15
N ARG A 237 -20.98 10.06 17.64
CA ARG A 237 -22.02 9.48 16.78
C ARG A 237 -22.58 10.53 15.80
N ASP A 238 -22.80 11.75 16.28
CA ASP A 238 -23.40 12.81 15.46
C ASP A 238 -22.47 13.26 14.33
N GLU A 239 -21.16 13.31 14.59
CA GLU A 239 -20.14 13.56 13.56
C GLU A 239 -20.12 12.46 12.50
N ILE A 240 -20.09 11.19 12.91
CA ILE A 240 -20.15 10.04 11.98
C ILE A 240 -21.41 10.11 11.12
N VAL A 241 -22.58 10.28 11.74
CA VAL A 241 -23.86 10.33 11.03
C VAL A 241 -23.91 11.53 10.07
N SER A 242 -23.41 12.69 10.49
CA SER A 242 -23.38 13.90 9.65
C SER A 242 -22.53 13.70 8.39
N ILE A 243 -21.30 13.20 8.55
CA ILE A 243 -20.39 12.93 7.43
C ILE A 243 -20.98 11.85 6.51
N ALA A 244 -21.43 10.73 7.08
CA ALA A 244 -21.91 9.60 6.32
C ALA A 244 -23.16 9.93 5.51
N VAL A 245 -24.17 10.56 6.10
CA VAL A 245 -25.39 10.95 5.40
C VAL A 245 -25.06 11.95 4.28
N GLY A 246 -24.23 12.95 4.58
CA GLY A 246 -23.81 13.94 3.59
C GLY A 246 -23.12 13.30 2.38
N HIS A 247 -22.26 12.29 2.60
CA HIS A 247 -21.60 11.57 1.51
C HIS A 247 -22.57 10.67 0.73
N LEU A 248 -23.32 9.83 1.44
CA LEU A 248 -24.22 8.83 0.83
C LEU A 248 -25.33 9.43 -0.03
N GLU A 249 -25.77 10.65 0.26
CA GLU A 249 -26.82 11.33 -0.50
C GLU A 249 -26.32 12.02 -1.78
N ARG A 250 -25.02 12.27 -1.91
CA ARG A 250 -24.45 13.12 -2.98
C ARG A 250 -23.46 12.40 -3.87
N ALA A 251 -22.66 11.49 -3.32
CA ALA A 251 -21.59 10.85 -4.06
C ALA A 251 -22.14 9.81 -5.06
N PRO A 252 -21.57 9.72 -6.29
CA PRO A 252 -21.85 8.60 -7.17
C PRO A 252 -21.30 7.30 -6.58
N GLU A 253 -22.09 6.22 -6.71
CA GLU A 253 -21.74 4.89 -6.18
C GLU A 253 -21.27 4.94 -4.72
N ALA A 254 -21.96 5.75 -3.91
CA ALA A 254 -21.51 6.10 -2.57
C ALA A 254 -21.40 4.88 -1.64
N MET A 255 -20.27 4.80 -0.97
CA MET A 255 -20.03 3.87 0.13
C MET A 255 -19.41 4.63 1.30
N VAL A 256 -19.73 4.22 2.53
CA VAL A 256 -18.99 4.60 3.72
C VAL A 256 -18.49 3.34 4.42
N SER A 257 -17.25 3.37 4.92
CA SER A 257 -16.60 2.18 5.47
C SER A 257 -16.01 2.42 6.85
N PHE A 258 -16.40 1.61 7.82
CA PHE A 258 -15.67 1.43 9.08
C PHE A 258 -14.52 0.43 8.87
N GLY A 259 -13.44 0.52 9.64
CA GLY A 259 -12.28 -0.35 9.52
C GLY A 259 -11.25 0.16 8.52
N GLN A 260 -10.44 1.11 8.93
CA GLN A 260 -9.49 1.82 8.08
C GLN A 260 -8.04 1.60 8.51
N GLY A 261 -7.10 1.83 7.60
CA GLY A 261 -5.66 1.67 7.87
C GLY A 261 -5.10 2.60 8.94
N CYS A 262 -5.84 3.66 9.32
CA CYS A 262 -5.49 4.62 10.37
C CYS A 262 -6.20 4.37 11.71
N GLU A 263 -6.83 3.21 11.91
CA GLU A 263 -7.45 2.82 13.18
C GLU A 263 -6.99 1.43 13.65
N GLY A 264 -7.37 1.06 14.87
CA GLY A 264 -7.30 -0.33 15.32
C GLY A 264 -8.51 -1.15 14.88
N GLU A 265 -8.71 -2.34 15.46
CA GLU A 265 -9.86 -3.20 15.13
C GLU A 265 -11.21 -2.48 15.41
N PRO A 266 -12.06 -2.25 14.39
CA PRO A 266 -13.34 -1.54 14.54
C PRO A 266 -14.33 -2.23 15.49
N LEU A 267 -14.30 -3.55 15.63
CA LEU A 267 -15.17 -4.26 16.59
C LEU A 267 -14.85 -3.92 18.07
N THR A 268 -13.77 -3.19 18.36
CA THR A 268 -13.56 -2.59 19.70
C THR A 268 -14.59 -1.50 20.01
N GLU A 269 -15.16 -0.87 18.98
CA GLU A 269 -16.15 0.21 19.04
C GLU A 269 -17.53 -0.18 18.47
N TYR A 270 -17.84 -1.48 18.45
CA TYR A 270 -19.06 -2.04 17.82
C TYR A 270 -20.38 -1.34 18.22
N ARG A 271 -20.49 -0.85 19.47
CA ARG A 271 -21.68 -0.11 19.94
C ARG A 271 -21.83 1.23 19.23
N LEU A 272 -20.73 1.98 19.10
CA LEU A 272 -20.72 3.25 18.37
C LEU A 272 -21.08 3.02 16.91
N ILE A 273 -20.48 2.00 16.29
CA ILE A 273 -20.77 1.63 14.91
C ILE A 273 -22.26 1.31 14.76
N ALA A 274 -22.80 0.41 15.57
CA ALA A 274 -24.22 0.02 15.49
C ALA A 274 -25.18 1.20 15.71
N GLU A 275 -24.91 2.09 16.67
CA GLU A 275 -25.72 3.29 16.90
C GLU A 275 -25.60 4.32 15.77
N SER A 276 -24.43 4.43 15.16
CA SER A 276 -24.18 5.30 14.01
C SER A 276 -24.90 4.80 12.77
N ILE A 277 -24.84 3.49 12.48
CA ILE A 277 -25.56 2.86 11.36
C ILE A 277 -27.07 3.10 11.51
N ARG A 278 -27.65 2.86 12.68
CA ARG A 278 -29.07 3.18 12.93
C ARG A 278 -29.37 4.67 12.74
N GLY A 279 -28.44 5.55 13.14
CA GLY A 279 -28.56 6.99 12.93
C GLY A 279 -28.56 7.38 11.45
N ILE A 280 -27.66 6.79 10.66
CA ILE A 280 -27.56 6.98 9.21
C ILE A 280 -28.83 6.46 8.54
N ARG A 281 -29.24 5.22 8.82
CA ARG A 281 -30.39 4.56 8.19
C ARG A 281 -31.75 5.19 8.55
N LYS A 282 -31.82 5.94 9.66
CA LYS A 282 -32.98 6.80 9.96
C LYS A 282 -33.08 8.02 9.05
N LYS A 283 -31.96 8.51 8.51
CA LYS A 283 -31.89 9.71 7.66
C LYS A 283 -31.88 9.38 6.17
N THR A 284 -31.16 8.32 5.77
CA THR A 284 -31.04 7.93 4.37
C THR A 284 -30.96 6.41 4.18
N ARG A 285 -31.57 5.93 3.10
CA ARG A 285 -31.46 4.54 2.62
C ARG A 285 -30.46 4.41 1.46
N LEU A 286 -29.83 5.50 1.04
CA LEU A 286 -28.91 5.52 -0.10
C LEU A 286 -27.52 4.97 0.29
N GLY A 287 -26.85 4.43 -0.73
CA GLY A 287 -25.48 3.93 -0.68
C GLY A 287 -25.23 2.78 0.29
N THR A 288 -23.98 2.33 0.32
CA THR A 288 -23.55 1.13 1.06
C THR A 288 -22.82 1.51 2.35
N ILE A 289 -23.14 0.84 3.46
CA ILE A 289 -22.35 0.89 4.69
C ILE A 289 -21.57 -0.42 4.81
N ASN A 290 -20.24 -0.31 4.81
CA ASN A 290 -19.32 -1.43 4.87
C ASN A 290 -18.52 -1.44 6.19
N LEU A 291 -18.12 -2.63 6.63
CA LEU A 291 -17.23 -2.85 7.76
C LEU A 291 -16.06 -3.74 7.34
N ASN A 292 -14.85 -3.21 7.42
CA ASN A 292 -13.64 -4.03 7.32
C ASN A 292 -13.22 -4.46 8.74
N THR A 293 -13.05 -5.74 9.02
CA THR A 293 -12.69 -6.22 10.37
C THR A 293 -11.80 -7.46 10.27
N ASN A 294 -11.08 -7.81 11.33
CA ASN A 294 -10.47 -9.15 11.44
C ASN A 294 -11.50 -10.26 11.77
N GLY A 295 -12.74 -9.90 12.08
CA GLY A 295 -13.83 -10.86 12.34
C GLY A 295 -13.68 -11.65 13.65
N SER A 296 -12.73 -11.30 14.52
CA SER A 296 -12.36 -12.11 15.68
C SER A 296 -13.38 -12.06 16.85
N TRP A 297 -14.45 -11.27 16.73
CA TRP A 297 -15.55 -11.19 17.69
C TRP A 297 -16.92 -11.36 17.02
N PRO A 298 -17.34 -12.61 16.73
CA PRO A 298 -18.59 -12.89 16.01
C PRO A 298 -19.84 -12.27 16.63
N ASP A 299 -19.98 -12.29 17.96
CA ASP A 299 -21.14 -11.70 18.65
C ASP A 299 -21.24 -10.18 18.46
N ARG A 300 -20.09 -9.49 18.45
CA ARG A 300 -20.03 -8.04 18.20
C ARG A 300 -20.33 -7.73 16.75
N LEU A 301 -19.81 -8.54 15.83
CA LEU A 301 -20.10 -8.42 14.40
C LEU A 301 -21.59 -8.61 14.13
N LYS A 302 -22.22 -9.63 14.73
CA LYS A 302 -23.67 -9.87 14.64
C LYS A 302 -24.47 -8.65 15.08
N ALA A 303 -24.12 -8.02 16.20
CA ALA A 303 -24.80 -6.81 16.67
C ALA A 303 -24.66 -5.61 15.70
N VAL A 304 -23.54 -5.50 14.98
CA VAL A 304 -23.37 -4.49 13.93
C VAL A 304 -24.21 -4.83 12.70
N ILE A 305 -24.22 -6.10 12.27
CA ILE A 305 -25.05 -6.56 11.14
C ILE A 305 -26.53 -6.24 11.38
N GLU A 306 -27.05 -6.60 12.55
CA GLU A 306 -28.45 -6.35 12.96
C GLU A 306 -28.81 -4.86 13.04
N SER A 307 -27.83 -3.95 12.99
CA SER A 307 -28.06 -2.50 13.00
C SER A 307 -28.38 -1.91 11.62
N GLY A 308 -28.23 -2.69 10.55
CA GLY A 308 -28.47 -2.27 9.15
C GLY A 308 -27.20 -2.11 8.32
N LEU A 309 -26.15 -2.89 8.61
CA LEU A 309 -24.92 -2.97 7.81
C LEU A 309 -25.20 -3.72 6.49
N ASP A 310 -24.58 -3.28 5.39
CA ASP A 310 -24.82 -3.89 4.07
C ASP A 310 -23.71 -4.87 3.66
N SER A 311 -22.46 -4.58 4.02
CA SER A 311 -21.28 -5.35 3.60
C SER A 311 -20.27 -5.51 4.73
N VAL A 312 -19.58 -6.65 4.74
CA VAL A 312 -18.47 -6.94 5.64
C VAL A 312 -17.31 -7.49 4.82
N ARG A 313 -16.10 -6.96 5.04
CA ARG A 313 -14.85 -7.57 4.62
C ARG A 313 -14.13 -8.12 5.85
N ILE A 314 -13.83 -9.42 5.84
CA ILE A 314 -13.03 -10.06 6.88
C ILE A 314 -11.59 -10.19 6.36
N SER A 315 -10.65 -9.55 7.03
CA SER A 315 -9.23 -9.59 6.68
C SER A 315 -8.54 -10.77 7.36
N LEU A 316 -7.72 -11.48 6.59
CA LEU A 316 -6.88 -12.58 7.06
C LEU A 316 -5.45 -12.35 6.56
N ASN A 317 -4.46 -12.35 7.44
CA ASN A 317 -3.06 -12.15 7.05
C ASN A 317 -2.50 -13.35 6.26
N SER A 318 -2.95 -14.56 6.61
CA SER A 318 -2.54 -15.80 5.95
C SER A 318 -3.63 -16.87 6.11
N ALA A 319 -3.93 -17.59 5.02
CA ALA A 319 -4.76 -18.79 5.05
C ALA A 319 -4.01 -20.02 5.58
N ARG A 320 -2.68 -19.93 5.74
CA ARG A 320 -1.84 -20.97 6.32
C ARG A 320 -1.65 -20.72 7.81
N ALA A 321 -2.02 -21.70 8.62
CA ALA A 321 -2.05 -21.58 10.08
C ALA A 321 -0.67 -21.35 10.72
N ASP A 322 0.40 -21.84 10.11
CA ASP A 322 1.79 -21.63 10.56
C ASP A 322 2.29 -20.20 10.34
N LEU A 323 1.64 -19.44 9.45
CA LEU A 323 1.98 -18.06 9.10
C LEU A 323 0.96 -17.03 9.63
N TYR A 324 -0.13 -17.46 10.25
CA TYR A 324 -1.17 -16.60 10.83
C TYR A 324 -0.89 -16.34 12.32
#